data_AF-A0A803KY21-F1
#
_entry.id   AF-A0A803KY21-F1
#
_cell.length_a   1.000
_cell.length_b   1.000
_cell.length_c   1.000
_cell.angle_alpha   90.00
_cell.angle_beta   90.00
_cell.angle_gamma   90.00
#
_symmetry.space_group_name_H-M   'P 1'
#
loop_
_entity.id
_entity.type
_entity.pdbx_description
1 polymer ?
#
loop_
_entity_poly.entity_id
_entity_poly.type
_entity_poly.pdbx_seq_one_letter_code
_entity_poly.pdbx_strand_id
1 'polypeptide(L)'
;MDQKLATASKDALVQIVKLSQKRGMEGDNGGWKDFLKVHDKKFGASMSDPARRTPEVLRAFLDTFKKEEDFKYFDKLLTCHSNRDLVKQVAKSEDAESSIQEYFDIYSIVPIDDMNGKSSDLKKVVQKLVRLTLEHPQYPIEYTFPSYEEDWVVTKLGKKSKLATSETLLAVDCEMVLCEDGTEALVKICVVDQDLEVKLHEFVNPLKAVADYRTQITGVSPEDLDGITCFLADIQKKLKKLLYQGAILVGHSLSNDLKALKVDHARIIDTSFVFKLGDESTKRRPSLNDLCKACMLSVAIKAQLSNLFDSFCSKLSWQFVLGFELRKKGAPHNCVDDACAAMKLVLAKIKDGFDSTIPVAHYDVPDSEKSKLLIHRIPKDLPNEELGRFIPGDFTIEIQWSFYVDFVCLKF
;
A
#
# COMPACT_ATOMS: atom_id res chain seq x y z
N MET A 1 -17.59 4.04 -25.27
CA MET A 1 -18.05 3.94 -23.87
C MET A 1 -19.02 2.77 -23.71
N ASP A 2 -19.98 2.65 -24.61
CA ASP A 2 -21.12 1.72 -24.56
C ASP A 2 -20.72 0.27 -24.30
N GLN A 3 -19.65 -0.22 -24.95
CA GLN A 3 -19.15 -1.58 -24.73
C GLN A 3 -18.61 -1.80 -23.31
N LYS A 4 -17.93 -0.80 -22.71
CA LYS A 4 -17.38 -0.91 -21.34
C LYS A 4 -18.48 -0.85 -20.29
N LEU A 5 -19.48 0.01 -20.48
CA LEU A 5 -20.66 0.10 -19.59
C LEU A 5 -21.50 -1.18 -19.67
N ALA A 6 -21.65 -1.77 -20.86
CA ALA A 6 -22.37 -3.02 -21.04
C ALA A 6 -21.75 -4.17 -20.23
N THR A 7 -20.41 -4.28 -20.23
CA THR A 7 -19.69 -5.34 -19.51
C THR A 7 -19.39 -5.03 -18.04
N ALA A 8 -19.68 -3.82 -17.56
CA ALA A 8 -19.38 -3.40 -16.20
C ALA A 8 -20.16 -4.20 -15.15
N SER A 9 -19.50 -4.53 -14.03
CA SER A 9 -20.15 -5.14 -12.88
C SER A 9 -21.16 -4.19 -12.24
N LYS A 10 -22.18 -4.75 -11.57
CA LYS A 10 -23.18 -3.95 -10.86
C LYS A 10 -22.53 -3.01 -9.85
N ASP A 11 -21.52 -3.49 -9.11
CA ASP A 11 -20.83 -2.69 -8.10
C ASP A 11 -20.10 -1.49 -8.71
N ALA A 12 -19.44 -1.67 -9.86
CA ALA A 12 -18.82 -0.57 -10.59
C ALA A 12 -19.86 0.48 -11.01
N LEU A 13 -20.99 0.04 -11.59
CA LEU A 13 -22.07 0.94 -12.00
C LEU A 13 -22.65 1.71 -10.79
N VAL A 14 -22.88 1.03 -9.67
CA VAL A 14 -23.38 1.65 -8.43
C VAL A 14 -22.43 2.75 -7.94
N GLN A 15 -21.12 2.47 -7.92
CA GLN A 15 -20.12 3.44 -7.46
C GLN A 15 -20.03 4.65 -8.39
N ILE A 16 -20.07 4.45 -9.71
CA ILE A 16 -20.06 5.54 -10.67
C ILE A 16 -21.28 6.45 -10.47
N VAL A 17 -22.47 5.88 -10.31
CA VAL A 17 -23.69 6.69 -10.06
C VAL A 17 -23.59 7.43 -8.73
N LYS A 18 -23.13 6.78 -7.65
CA LYS A 18 -22.95 7.44 -6.33
C LYS A 18 -21.97 8.61 -6.41
N LEU A 19 -20.85 8.45 -7.12
CA LEU A 19 -19.87 9.53 -7.30
C LEU A 19 -20.41 10.65 -8.19
N SER A 20 -21.18 10.32 -9.24
CA SER A 20 -21.86 11.30 -10.09
C SER A 20 -22.85 12.14 -9.27
N GLN A 21 -23.62 11.51 -8.38
CA GLN A 21 -24.49 12.20 -7.43
C GLN A 21 -23.71 13.11 -6.49
N LYS A 22 -22.61 12.62 -5.91
CA LYS A 22 -21.76 13.38 -4.99
C LYS A 22 -21.19 14.64 -5.66
N ARG A 23 -20.90 14.56 -6.95
CA ARG A 23 -20.38 15.68 -7.76
C ARG A 23 -21.47 16.59 -8.35
N GLY A 24 -22.75 16.26 -8.18
CA GLY A 24 -23.85 17.02 -8.79
C GLY A 24 -23.83 16.96 -10.32
N MET A 25 -23.36 15.85 -10.89
CA MET A 25 -23.32 15.68 -12.34
C MET A 25 -24.73 15.44 -12.90
N GLU A 26 -25.01 16.04 -14.06
CA GLU A 26 -26.30 15.98 -14.75
C GLU A 26 -26.12 15.56 -16.21
N GLY A 27 -26.93 14.60 -16.66
CA GLY A 27 -27.05 14.23 -18.07
C GLY A 27 -28.24 14.94 -18.73
N ASP A 28 -28.62 14.48 -19.91
CA ASP A 28 -29.75 15.04 -20.68
C ASP A 28 -31.10 14.98 -19.93
N ASN A 29 -31.21 14.10 -18.92
CA ASN A 29 -32.38 13.91 -18.08
C ASN A 29 -32.20 14.48 -16.65
N GLY A 30 -31.23 15.37 -16.46
CA GLY A 30 -30.90 15.95 -15.16
C GLY A 30 -30.09 15.01 -14.26
N GLY A 31 -30.14 15.26 -12.96
CA GLY A 31 -29.46 14.42 -11.97
C GLY A 31 -30.15 13.07 -11.77
N TRP A 32 -29.50 12.17 -11.02
CA TRP A 32 -30.00 10.82 -10.76
C TRP A 32 -31.46 10.77 -10.24
N LYS A 33 -31.84 11.69 -9.35
CA LYS A 33 -33.21 11.74 -8.83
C LYS A 33 -34.22 12.14 -9.90
N ASP A 34 -33.86 13.05 -10.80
CA ASP A 34 -34.74 13.52 -11.87
C ASP A 34 -34.91 12.44 -12.94
N PHE A 35 -33.82 11.76 -13.29
CA PHE A 35 -33.85 10.56 -14.11
C PHE A 35 -34.81 9.51 -13.53
N LEU A 36 -34.71 9.18 -12.24
CA LEU A 36 -35.58 8.17 -11.60
C LEU A 36 -37.07 8.53 -11.60
N LYS A 37 -37.45 9.81 -11.56
CA LYS A 37 -38.87 10.23 -11.62
C LYS A 37 -39.55 9.77 -12.91
N VAL A 38 -38.79 9.74 -14.01
CA VAL A 38 -39.30 9.44 -15.36
C VAL A 38 -39.05 7.98 -15.73
N HIS A 39 -37.90 7.42 -15.34
CA HIS A 39 -37.38 6.16 -15.85
C HIS A 39 -37.50 4.95 -14.91
N ASP A 40 -37.96 5.16 -13.66
CA ASP A 40 -38.20 4.07 -12.71
C ASP A 40 -39.60 4.16 -12.09
N LYS A 41 -40.58 3.52 -12.75
CA LYS A 41 -41.96 3.46 -12.27
C LYS A 41 -42.14 2.56 -11.03
N LYS A 42 -41.17 1.70 -10.72
CA LYS A 42 -41.29 0.72 -9.63
C LYS A 42 -40.95 1.34 -8.28
N PHE A 43 -39.86 2.09 -8.21
CA PHE A 43 -39.43 2.73 -6.97
C PHE A 43 -39.40 4.26 -7.06
N GLY A 44 -39.21 4.81 -8.26
CA GLY A 44 -39.11 6.26 -8.47
C GLY A 44 -38.01 6.92 -7.65
N ALA A 45 -38.12 8.24 -7.47
CA ALA A 45 -37.13 9.04 -6.74
C ALA A 45 -37.18 8.89 -5.22
N SER A 46 -38.20 8.23 -4.65
CA SER A 46 -38.34 8.04 -3.20
C SER A 46 -37.24 7.16 -2.60
N MET A 47 -36.72 6.20 -3.39
CA MET A 47 -35.60 5.33 -3.00
C MET A 47 -34.38 5.62 -3.87
N SER A 48 -33.61 6.66 -3.58
CA SER A 48 -32.52 7.10 -4.48
C SER A 48 -31.18 6.35 -4.40
N ASP A 49 -31.05 5.30 -3.57
CA ASP A 49 -29.79 4.54 -3.47
C ASP A 49 -29.54 3.71 -4.76
N PRO A 50 -28.45 3.97 -5.51
CA PRO A 50 -28.14 3.22 -6.73
C PRO A 50 -27.96 1.72 -6.49
N ALA A 51 -27.55 1.29 -5.29
CA ALA A 51 -27.37 -0.13 -4.97
C ALA A 51 -28.68 -0.94 -5.07
N ARG A 52 -29.82 -0.25 -4.90
CA ARG A 52 -31.17 -0.81 -4.99
C ARG A 52 -31.67 -0.97 -6.44
N ARG A 53 -30.89 -0.55 -7.44
CA ARG A 53 -31.28 -0.61 -8.86
C ARG A 53 -30.67 -1.76 -9.62
N THR A 54 -31.31 -2.11 -10.73
CA THR A 54 -30.78 -3.10 -11.65
C THR A 54 -29.66 -2.48 -12.50
N PRO A 55 -28.72 -3.29 -13.02
CA PRO A 55 -27.66 -2.80 -13.90
C PRO A 55 -28.22 -2.02 -15.11
N GLU A 56 -29.38 -2.39 -15.63
CA GLU A 56 -30.00 -1.76 -16.79
C GLU A 56 -30.40 -0.31 -16.49
N VAL A 57 -31.00 -0.06 -15.32
CA VAL A 57 -31.37 1.31 -14.89
C VAL A 57 -30.14 2.16 -14.66
N LEU A 58 -29.08 1.59 -14.08
CA LEU A 58 -27.82 2.31 -13.84
C LEU A 58 -27.13 2.68 -15.16
N ARG A 59 -27.05 1.74 -16.12
CA ARG A 59 -26.50 2.01 -17.46
C ARG A 59 -27.32 3.06 -18.19
N ALA A 60 -28.65 2.95 -18.17
CA ALA A 60 -29.53 3.90 -18.83
C ALA A 60 -29.33 5.34 -18.31
N PHE A 61 -29.07 5.53 -17.02
CA PHE A 61 -28.70 6.84 -16.49
C PHE A 61 -27.33 7.31 -16.97
N LEU A 62 -26.31 6.45 -16.93
CA LEU A 62 -24.97 6.81 -17.40
C LEU A 62 -24.94 7.12 -18.90
N ASP A 63 -25.81 6.50 -19.68
CA ASP A 63 -25.99 6.76 -21.12
C ASP A 63 -26.63 8.13 -21.40
N THR A 64 -27.19 8.82 -20.40
CA THR A 64 -27.73 10.19 -20.55
C THR A 64 -26.64 11.27 -20.61
N PHE A 65 -25.40 10.96 -20.23
CA PHE A 65 -24.29 11.89 -20.31
C PHE A 65 -23.72 11.90 -21.73
N LYS A 66 -23.45 13.09 -22.27
CA LYS A 66 -22.97 13.27 -23.65
C LYS A 66 -21.65 14.04 -23.76
N LYS A 67 -21.17 14.65 -22.68
CA LYS A 67 -19.97 15.48 -22.72
C LYS A 67 -18.72 14.60 -22.68
N GLU A 68 -17.68 15.02 -23.41
CA GLU A 68 -16.41 14.29 -23.49
C GLU A 68 -15.72 14.16 -22.12
N GLU A 69 -15.84 15.18 -21.29
CA GLU A 69 -15.35 15.24 -19.91
C GLU A 69 -16.01 14.18 -19.00
N ASP A 70 -17.33 14.03 -19.07
CA ASP A 70 -18.06 12.95 -18.36
C ASP A 70 -17.57 11.59 -18.83
N PHE A 71 -17.30 11.46 -20.14
CA PHE A 71 -16.80 10.22 -20.71
C PHE A 71 -15.42 9.84 -20.22
N LYS A 72 -14.50 10.81 -20.16
CA LYS A 72 -13.16 10.61 -19.56
C LYS A 72 -13.27 10.21 -18.09
N TYR A 73 -14.15 10.87 -17.35
CA TYR A 73 -14.40 10.59 -15.95
C TYR A 73 -14.91 9.16 -15.71
N PHE A 74 -15.96 8.73 -16.42
CA PHE A 74 -16.46 7.35 -16.29
C PHE A 74 -15.45 6.32 -16.81
N ASP A 75 -14.68 6.61 -17.86
CA ASP A 75 -13.65 5.69 -18.37
C ASP A 75 -12.56 5.42 -17.33
N LYS A 76 -12.11 6.45 -16.60
CA LYS A 76 -11.17 6.29 -15.48
C LYS A 76 -11.76 5.39 -14.39
N LEU A 77 -12.98 5.66 -13.93
CA LEU A 77 -13.65 4.86 -12.89
C LEU A 77 -13.85 3.40 -13.30
N LEU A 78 -14.35 3.17 -14.50
CA LEU A 78 -14.55 1.83 -15.05
C LEU A 78 -13.23 1.07 -15.15
N THR A 79 -12.15 1.76 -15.54
CA THR A 79 -10.81 1.16 -15.64
C THR A 79 -10.29 0.76 -14.26
N CYS A 80 -10.43 1.61 -13.23
CA CYS A 80 -10.08 1.28 -11.85
C CYS A 80 -10.81 0.03 -11.34
N HIS A 81 -12.14 -0.01 -11.52
CA HIS A 81 -12.95 -1.16 -11.12
C HIS A 81 -12.57 -2.44 -11.88
N SER A 82 -12.46 -2.34 -13.21
CA SER A 82 -12.07 -3.48 -14.07
C SER A 82 -10.70 -4.03 -13.70
N ASN A 83 -9.74 -3.15 -13.40
CA ASN A 83 -8.41 -3.56 -12.95
C ASN A 83 -8.50 -4.32 -11.63
N ARG A 84 -9.19 -3.80 -10.61
CA ARG A 84 -9.33 -4.46 -9.31
C ARG A 84 -10.01 -5.81 -9.42
N ASP A 85 -11.08 -5.91 -10.22
CA ASP A 85 -11.79 -7.16 -10.46
C ASP A 85 -10.88 -8.18 -11.16
N LEU A 86 -10.10 -7.73 -12.15
CA LEU A 86 -9.14 -8.57 -12.86
C LEU A 86 -8.03 -9.10 -11.93
N VAL A 87 -7.45 -8.24 -11.08
CA VAL A 87 -6.41 -8.68 -10.13
C VAL A 87 -7.00 -9.67 -9.12
N LYS A 88 -8.20 -9.42 -8.59
CA LYS A 88 -8.90 -10.39 -7.72
C LYS A 88 -9.14 -11.72 -8.41
N GLN A 89 -9.50 -11.72 -9.70
CA GLN A 89 -9.69 -12.95 -10.46
C GLN A 89 -8.39 -13.72 -10.72
N VAL A 90 -7.29 -13.01 -11.00
CA VAL A 90 -5.96 -13.62 -11.17
C VAL A 90 -5.49 -14.25 -9.85
N ALA A 91 -5.61 -13.49 -8.75
CA ALA A 91 -5.24 -13.93 -7.41
C ALA A 91 -6.07 -15.13 -6.88
N LYS A 92 -7.30 -15.32 -7.38
CA LYS A 92 -8.20 -16.43 -6.99
C LYS A 92 -8.06 -17.67 -7.87
N SER A 93 -7.70 -17.55 -9.14
CA SER A 93 -7.69 -18.69 -10.07
C SER A 93 -6.63 -19.75 -9.77
N GLU A 94 -5.64 -19.45 -8.92
CA GLU A 94 -4.50 -20.32 -8.66
C GLU A 94 -4.69 -21.28 -7.46
N ASP A 95 -5.77 -21.12 -6.67
CA ASP A 95 -6.15 -22.08 -5.62
C ASP A 95 -6.99 -23.25 -6.17
N ALA A 96 -7.61 -23.10 -7.34
CA ALA A 96 -8.47 -24.15 -7.92
C ALA A 96 -7.67 -25.36 -8.44
N GLU A 97 -6.38 -25.17 -8.73
CA GLU A 97 -5.44 -26.24 -9.13
C GLU A 97 -4.72 -26.90 -7.94
N SER A 98 -4.83 -26.37 -6.72
CA SER A 98 -4.17 -26.93 -5.53
C SER A 98 -5.04 -27.89 -4.72
N SER A 99 -6.20 -28.30 -5.24
CA SER A 99 -7.06 -29.30 -4.59
C SER A 99 -6.72 -30.75 -4.99
N ILE A 100 -5.65 -30.97 -5.75
CA ILE A 100 -5.13 -32.30 -6.06
C ILE A 100 -3.65 -32.37 -5.69
N GLN A 101 -3.39 -33.03 -4.56
CA GLN A 101 -2.15 -33.73 -4.20
C GLN A 101 -0.90 -32.89 -3.85
N GLU A 102 -0.79 -32.37 -2.62
CA GLU A 102 0.53 -32.22 -1.96
C GLU A 102 0.36 -32.02 -0.44
N TYR A 103 0.24 -33.13 0.28
CA TYR A 103 0.36 -33.20 1.75
C TYR A 103 1.63 -33.97 2.17
N PHE A 104 2.55 -34.23 1.26
CA PHE A 104 3.79 -34.94 1.55
C PHE A 104 4.95 -34.31 0.77
N ASP A 105 6.09 -34.11 1.46
CA ASP A 105 7.43 -33.76 0.96
C ASP A 105 8.01 -32.34 1.16
N ILE A 106 7.63 -31.61 2.22
CA ILE A 106 8.38 -30.39 2.66
C ILE A 106 9.49 -30.74 3.69
N TYR A 107 10.24 -31.82 3.46
CA TYR A 107 11.47 -32.10 4.23
C TYR A 107 12.65 -32.63 3.40
N SER A 108 12.56 -32.60 2.07
CA SER A 108 13.67 -32.98 1.20
C SER A 108 14.46 -31.73 0.80
N ILE A 109 15.58 -31.50 1.50
CA ILE A 109 16.65 -30.60 1.05
C ILE A 109 17.21 -31.21 -0.24
N VAL A 110 16.91 -30.62 -1.40
CA VAL A 110 17.46 -31.06 -2.70
C VAL A 110 18.57 -30.10 -3.14
N PRO A 111 19.73 -30.59 -3.61
CA PRO A 111 20.85 -29.76 -4.03
C PRO A 111 20.50 -28.84 -5.21
N ILE A 112 21.15 -27.67 -5.21
CA ILE A 112 21.02 -26.60 -6.19
C ILE A 112 21.77 -27.02 -7.46
N ASP A 113 21.12 -27.72 -8.39
CA ASP A 113 21.56 -27.84 -9.79
C ASP A 113 20.40 -28.37 -10.66
N ASP A 114 19.24 -27.69 -10.65
CA ASP A 114 18.28 -27.76 -11.77
C ASP A 114 17.22 -26.64 -11.66
N MET A 115 17.38 -25.58 -12.46
CA MET A 115 16.55 -24.36 -12.44
C MET A 115 15.54 -24.29 -13.60
N ASN A 116 15.09 -25.44 -14.14
CA ASN A 116 14.08 -25.45 -15.21
C ASN A 116 12.64 -25.79 -14.74
N GLY A 117 12.43 -26.13 -13.45
CA GLY A 117 11.11 -26.46 -12.89
C GLY A 117 10.46 -25.42 -11.97
N LYS A 118 11.13 -24.31 -11.62
CA LYS A 118 10.74 -23.40 -10.50
C LYS A 118 9.83 -22.21 -10.85
N SER A 119 9.60 -21.90 -12.12
CA SER A 119 8.86 -20.66 -12.50
C SER A 119 7.35 -20.72 -12.18
N SER A 120 6.73 -21.90 -12.15
CA SER A 120 5.29 -22.01 -11.84
C SER A 120 4.97 -21.73 -10.37
N ASP A 121 5.80 -22.19 -9.44
CA ASP A 121 5.53 -22.03 -8.00
C ASP A 121 5.86 -20.63 -7.50
N LEU A 122 6.87 -19.98 -8.10
CA LEU A 122 7.18 -18.58 -7.86
C LEU A 122 5.98 -17.67 -8.20
N LYS A 123 5.31 -17.90 -9.34
CA LYS A 123 4.12 -17.15 -9.75
C LYS A 123 3.00 -17.26 -8.72
N LYS A 124 2.74 -18.47 -8.23
CA LYS A 124 1.71 -18.74 -7.21
C LYS A 124 1.99 -17.97 -5.93
N VAL A 125 3.23 -17.98 -5.45
CA VAL A 125 3.60 -17.24 -4.24
C VAL A 125 3.41 -15.73 -4.45
N VAL A 126 3.86 -15.19 -5.58
CA VAL A 126 3.71 -13.75 -5.89
C VAL A 126 2.23 -13.34 -5.96
N GLN A 127 1.37 -14.11 -6.65
CA GLN A 127 -0.06 -13.80 -6.70
C GLN A 127 -0.73 -13.94 -5.32
N LYS A 128 -0.29 -14.88 -4.48
CA LYS A 128 -0.75 -14.99 -3.09
C LYS A 128 -0.40 -13.74 -2.27
N LEU A 129 0.78 -13.16 -2.44
CA LEU A 129 1.16 -11.89 -1.79
C LEU A 129 0.29 -10.71 -2.24
N VAL A 130 0.00 -10.64 -3.54
CA VAL A 130 -0.97 -9.65 -4.07
C VAL A 130 -2.34 -9.88 -3.44
N ARG A 131 -2.81 -11.13 -3.37
CA ARG A 131 -4.09 -11.50 -2.77
C ARG A 131 -4.22 -11.02 -1.33
N LEU A 132 -3.20 -11.28 -0.50
CA LEU A 132 -3.21 -10.90 0.91
C LEU A 132 -3.29 -9.40 1.10
N THR A 133 -2.63 -8.64 0.23
CA THR A 133 -2.76 -7.18 0.22
C THR A 133 -4.21 -6.78 -0.07
N LEU A 134 -4.85 -7.40 -1.08
CA LEU A 134 -6.24 -7.10 -1.45
C LEU A 134 -7.29 -7.54 -0.42
N GLU A 135 -7.04 -8.65 0.27
CA GLU A 135 -7.93 -9.24 1.28
C GLU A 135 -7.80 -8.57 2.65
N HIS A 136 -6.74 -7.77 2.85
CA HIS A 136 -6.54 -7.05 4.10
C HIS A 136 -7.73 -6.10 4.38
N PRO A 137 -8.30 -6.11 5.60
CA PRO A 137 -9.52 -5.33 5.91
C PRO A 137 -9.41 -3.82 5.67
N GLN A 138 -8.19 -3.27 5.74
CA GLN A 138 -7.96 -1.83 5.54
C GLN A 138 -7.69 -1.47 4.07
N TYR A 139 -7.47 -2.44 3.18
CA TYR A 139 -7.21 -2.19 1.75
C TYR A 139 -8.33 -1.37 1.08
N PRO A 140 -9.63 -1.70 1.24
CA PRO A 140 -10.71 -0.92 0.61
C PRO A 140 -10.78 0.52 1.11
N ILE A 141 -10.24 0.81 2.30
CA ILE A 141 -10.26 2.15 2.89
C ILE A 141 -9.07 2.96 2.35
N GLU A 142 -7.87 2.40 2.35
CA GLU A 142 -6.65 3.16 2.06
C GLU A 142 -6.28 3.23 0.58
N TYR A 143 -6.65 2.20 -0.18
CA TYR A 143 -6.43 2.15 -1.63
C TYR A 143 -7.66 2.63 -2.41
N THR A 144 -8.56 3.37 -1.78
CA THR A 144 -9.61 4.11 -2.48
C THR A 144 -9.12 5.52 -2.75
N PHE A 145 -8.66 5.73 -3.98
CA PHE A 145 -8.11 6.99 -4.44
C PHE A 145 -9.13 7.80 -5.26
N PRO A 146 -9.00 9.13 -5.33
CA PRO A 146 -9.76 9.97 -6.24
C PRO A 146 -9.21 9.87 -7.68
N SER A 147 -9.02 8.65 -8.20
CA SER A 147 -8.35 8.35 -9.49
C SER A 147 -9.04 8.95 -10.71
N TYR A 148 -10.24 9.49 -10.52
CA TYR A 148 -11.04 10.17 -11.51
C TYR A 148 -10.67 11.65 -11.71
N GLU A 149 -9.89 12.24 -10.80
CA GLU A 149 -9.37 13.60 -10.97
C GLU A 149 -8.40 13.66 -12.17
N GLU A 150 -8.27 14.82 -12.80
CA GLU A 150 -7.61 14.97 -14.09
C GLU A 150 -6.12 14.55 -14.05
N ASP A 151 -5.43 14.96 -13.00
CA ASP A 151 -4.00 14.74 -12.72
C ASP A 151 -3.66 13.33 -12.20
N TRP A 152 -4.66 12.47 -12.02
CA TRP A 152 -4.46 11.08 -11.66
C TRP A 152 -4.24 10.17 -12.87
N VAL A 153 -3.25 9.29 -12.74
CA VAL A 153 -2.92 8.27 -13.74
C VAL A 153 -3.43 6.91 -13.29
N VAL A 154 -4.41 6.38 -14.02
CA VAL A 154 -4.85 4.98 -13.86
C VAL A 154 -4.02 4.11 -14.80
N THR A 155 -3.27 3.17 -14.23
CA THR A 155 -2.51 2.21 -15.02
C THR A 155 -3.45 1.25 -15.75
N LYS A 156 -3.12 0.87 -16.98
CA LYS A 156 -3.92 -0.11 -17.74
C LYS A 156 -3.32 -1.49 -17.54
N LEU A 157 -4.18 -2.45 -17.22
CA LEU A 157 -3.77 -3.86 -17.19
C LEU A 157 -4.00 -4.52 -18.56
N GLY A 158 -3.09 -5.42 -18.91
CA GLY A 158 -3.21 -6.25 -20.12
C GLY A 158 -4.19 -7.40 -19.97
N LYS A 159 -4.12 -8.38 -20.88
CA LYS A 159 -4.95 -9.60 -20.82
C LYS A 159 -4.66 -10.41 -19.55
N LYS A 160 -5.69 -11.07 -18.99
CA LYS A 160 -5.60 -11.94 -17.81
C LYS A 160 -4.44 -12.93 -17.87
N SER A 161 -4.29 -13.64 -18.99
CA SER A 161 -3.23 -14.64 -19.19
C SER A 161 -1.82 -14.06 -19.04
N LYS A 162 -1.57 -12.86 -19.59
CA LYS A 162 -0.28 -12.17 -19.48
C LYS A 162 0.00 -11.71 -18.05
N LEU A 163 -1.04 -11.28 -17.32
CA LEU A 163 -0.90 -10.83 -15.93
C LEU A 163 -0.57 -11.99 -14.98
N ALA A 164 -1.26 -13.12 -15.15
CA ALA A 164 -1.00 -14.34 -14.37
C ALA A 164 0.45 -14.81 -14.51
N THR A 165 1.07 -14.58 -15.68
CA THR A 165 2.47 -14.95 -15.93
C THR A 165 3.49 -13.87 -15.59
N SER A 166 3.07 -12.65 -15.26
CA SER A 166 3.99 -11.53 -15.05
C SER A 166 4.58 -11.58 -13.65
N GLU A 167 5.90 -11.73 -13.60
CA GLU A 167 6.71 -11.81 -12.37
C GLU A 167 7.46 -10.51 -12.07
N THR A 168 7.36 -9.48 -12.92
CA THR A 168 8.11 -8.22 -12.74
C THR A 168 7.68 -7.51 -11.47
N LEU A 169 8.56 -7.48 -10.48
CA LEU A 169 8.41 -6.74 -9.23
C LEU A 169 9.18 -5.42 -9.31
N LEU A 170 8.54 -4.35 -8.85
CA LEU A 170 9.16 -3.03 -8.72
C LEU A 170 8.82 -2.46 -7.35
N ALA A 171 9.81 -2.26 -6.49
CA ALA A 171 9.59 -1.61 -5.21
C ALA A 171 9.68 -0.09 -5.35
N VAL A 172 8.77 0.62 -4.69
CA VAL A 172 8.65 2.07 -4.74
C VAL A 172 8.61 2.61 -3.32
N ASP A 173 9.32 3.71 -3.12
CA ASP A 173 9.25 4.51 -1.90
C ASP A 173 9.43 6.00 -2.26
N CYS A 174 8.71 6.86 -1.57
CA CYS A 174 8.68 8.30 -1.80
C CYS A 174 8.97 9.09 -0.52
N GLU A 175 9.64 10.22 -0.69
CA GLU A 175 9.72 11.25 0.33
C GLU A 175 8.70 12.36 0.01
N MET A 176 7.95 12.78 1.05
CA MET A 176 6.90 13.79 0.93
C MET A 176 7.08 14.92 1.93
N VAL A 177 6.77 16.14 1.50
CA VAL A 177 6.77 17.35 2.33
C VAL A 177 5.36 17.89 2.54
N LEU A 178 5.16 18.66 3.60
CA LEU A 178 3.90 19.36 3.86
C LEU A 178 3.89 20.71 3.14
N CYS A 179 2.89 20.95 2.31
CA CYS A 179 2.66 22.23 1.64
C CYS A 179 1.85 23.19 2.52
N GLU A 180 1.92 24.48 2.22
CA GLU A 180 1.15 25.53 2.93
C GLU A 180 -0.37 25.35 2.85
N ASP A 181 -0.86 24.69 1.80
CA ASP A 181 -2.27 24.34 1.63
C ASP A 181 -2.72 23.12 2.46
N GLY A 182 -1.83 22.58 3.30
CA GLY A 182 -2.06 21.41 4.14
C GLY A 182 -1.97 20.07 3.40
N THR A 183 -1.64 20.06 2.11
CA THR A 183 -1.46 18.82 1.33
C THR A 183 -0.03 18.29 1.42
N GLU A 184 0.14 16.99 1.25
CA GLU A 184 1.47 16.37 1.12
C GLU A 184 1.87 16.30 -0.35
N ALA A 185 3.10 16.70 -0.67
CA ALA A 185 3.63 16.70 -2.02
C ALA A 185 4.89 15.84 -2.13
N LEU A 186 4.99 15.10 -3.23
CA LEU A 186 6.16 14.31 -3.59
C LEU A 186 7.37 15.21 -3.84
N VAL A 187 8.50 14.92 -3.20
CA VAL A 187 9.77 15.63 -3.42
C VAL A 187 10.91 14.71 -3.83
N LYS A 188 10.78 13.41 -3.59
CA LYS A 188 11.77 12.42 -4.01
C LYS A 188 11.10 11.07 -4.20
N ILE A 189 11.52 10.32 -5.21
CA ILE A 189 11.04 8.97 -5.48
C ILE A 189 12.23 8.05 -5.73
N CYS A 190 12.16 6.82 -5.25
CA CYS A 190 12.97 5.71 -5.73
C CYS A 190 12.11 4.55 -6.24
N VAL A 191 12.57 3.90 -7.31
CA VAL A 191 12.05 2.63 -7.83
C VAL A 191 13.20 1.68 -8.03
N VAL A 192 13.13 0.49 -7.45
CA VAL A 192 14.12 -0.59 -7.63
C VAL A 192 13.44 -1.85 -8.17
N ASP A 193 14.17 -2.67 -8.92
CA ASP A 193 13.68 -3.98 -9.36
C ASP A 193 14.00 -5.11 -8.36
N GLN A 194 13.68 -6.34 -8.76
CA GLN A 194 13.95 -7.55 -7.98
C GLN A 194 15.44 -7.86 -7.77
N ASP A 195 16.31 -7.32 -8.62
CA ASP A 195 17.77 -7.45 -8.49
C ASP A 195 18.34 -6.32 -7.61
N LEU A 196 17.45 -5.46 -7.06
CA LEU A 196 17.75 -4.28 -6.25
C LEU A 196 18.45 -3.17 -7.04
N GLU A 197 18.32 -3.21 -8.37
CA GLU A 197 18.87 -2.20 -9.25
C GLU A 197 17.91 -1.02 -9.38
N VAL A 198 18.43 0.19 -9.19
CA VAL A 198 17.66 1.43 -9.26
C VAL A 198 17.20 1.69 -10.70
N LYS A 199 15.88 1.82 -10.90
CA LYS A 199 15.24 2.11 -12.19
C LYS A 199 14.78 3.56 -12.33
N LEU A 200 14.51 4.22 -11.21
CA LEU A 200 14.15 5.63 -11.14
C LEU A 200 14.56 6.16 -9.77
N HIS A 201 15.32 7.25 -9.72
CA HIS A 201 15.67 7.91 -8.46
C HIS A 201 15.87 9.40 -8.74
N GLU A 202 14.87 10.21 -8.39
CA GLU A 202 14.82 11.60 -8.79
C GLU A 202 14.18 12.49 -7.72
N PHE A 203 14.70 13.71 -7.60
CA PHE A 203 14.03 14.81 -6.92
C PHE A 203 12.88 15.34 -7.79
N VAL A 204 11.82 15.79 -7.13
CA VAL A 204 10.59 16.25 -7.75
C VAL A 204 10.26 17.63 -7.22
N ASN A 205 10.01 18.55 -8.14
CA ASN A 205 9.51 19.87 -7.79
C ASN A 205 8.01 19.79 -7.50
N PRO A 206 7.56 20.14 -6.28
CA PRO A 206 6.16 20.00 -5.87
C PRO A 206 5.22 21.03 -6.52
N LEU A 207 5.74 22.05 -7.23
CA LEU A 207 4.98 23.17 -7.82
C LEU A 207 4.13 23.93 -6.80
N LYS A 208 4.47 23.83 -5.52
CA LYS A 208 3.76 24.43 -4.40
C LYS A 208 4.75 24.95 -3.36
N ALA A 209 4.32 25.97 -2.61
CA ALA A 209 5.06 26.43 -1.44
C ALA A 209 5.06 25.34 -0.36
N VAL A 210 6.26 25.01 0.13
CA VAL A 210 6.48 24.01 1.16
C VAL A 210 6.45 24.70 2.52
N ALA A 211 5.55 24.24 3.40
CA ALA A 211 5.46 24.72 4.79
C ALA A 211 6.44 24.00 5.71
N ASP A 212 6.62 22.70 5.51
CA ASP A 212 7.55 21.87 6.30
C ASP A 212 8.15 20.76 5.44
N TYR A 213 9.47 20.84 5.24
CA TYR A 213 10.27 19.87 4.49
C TYR A 213 10.44 18.55 5.26
N ARG A 214 10.23 18.57 6.58
CA ARG A 214 10.43 17.43 7.48
C ARG A 214 11.82 16.82 7.28
N THR A 215 12.85 17.63 7.09
CA THR A 215 14.21 17.21 6.70
C THR A 215 14.80 16.14 7.62
N GLN A 216 14.45 16.15 8.90
CA GLN A 216 14.82 15.12 9.89
C GLN A 216 14.21 13.73 9.58
N ILE A 217 13.11 13.69 8.84
CA ILE A 217 12.45 12.48 8.34
C ILE A 217 12.83 12.25 6.88
N THR A 218 12.66 13.21 5.99
CA THR A 218 12.81 13.00 4.53
C THR A 218 14.26 13.02 4.05
N GLY A 219 15.16 13.60 4.84
CA GLY A 219 16.53 13.90 4.41
C GLY A 219 16.61 14.94 3.29
N VAL A 220 15.51 15.65 2.98
CA VAL A 220 15.43 16.67 1.91
C VAL A 220 15.47 18.07 2.50
N SER A 221 16.38 18.89 2.00
CA SER A 221 16.52 20.32 2.32
C SER A 221 15.87 21.20 1.24
N PRO A 222 15.56 22.48 1.54
CA PRO A 222 15.14 23.45 0.53
C PRO A 222 16.13 23.57 -0.64
N GLU A 223 17.43 23.48 -0.35
CA GLU A 223 18.49 23.58 -1.33
C GLU A 223 18.50 22.41 -2.32
N ASP A 224 18.08 21.21 -1.88
CA ASP A 224 17.97 20.03 -2.75
C ASP A 224 16.86 20.20 -3.81
N LEU A 225 15.86 21.05 -3.55
CA LEU A 225 14.75 21.30 -4.49
C LEU A 225 14.99 22.53 -5.37
N ASP A 226 16.03 23.32 -5.11
CA ASP A 226 16.35 24.49 -5.91
C ASP A 226 16.73 24.10 -7.35
N GLY A 227 16.16 24.78 -8.32
CA GLY A 227 16.39 24.51 -9.74
C GLY A 227 15.89 23.15 -10.26
N ILE A 228 15.20 22.33 -9.46
CA ILE A 228 14.63 21.06 -9.94
C ILE A 228 13.51 21.33 -10.93
N THR A 229 13.65 20.75 -12.13
CA THR A 229 12.71 20.90 -13.26
C THR A 229 11.91 19.63 -13.55
N CYS A 230 12.12 18.57 -12.78
CA CYS A 230 11.32 17.36 -12.86
C CYS A 230 10.04 17.51 -12.04
N PHE A 231 8.89 17.34 -12.67
CA PHE A 231 7.58 17.48 -12.01
C PHE A 231 6.88 16.13 -11.87
N LEU A 232 5.79 16.10 -11.10
CA LEU A 232 4.97 14.91 -10.91
C LEU A 232 4.57 14.24 -12.24
N ALA A 233 4.22 15.04 -13.25
CA ALA A 233 3.85 14.54 -14.57
C ALA A 233 4.98 13.77 -15.27
N ASP A 234 6.24 14.18 -15.07
CA ASP A 234 7.41 13.49 -15.62
C ASP A 234 7.63 12.14 -14.95
N ILE A 235 7.48 12.10 -13.62
CA ILE A 235 7.54 10.87 -12.83
C ILE A 235 6.42 9.91 -13.25
N GLN A 236 5.18 10.39 -13.37
CA GLN A 236 4.06 9.59 -13.84
C GLN A 236 4.31 9.01 -15.24
N LYS A 237 4.91 9.78 -16.15
CA LYS A 237 5.30 9.33 -17.49
C LYS A 237 6.37 8.24 -17.43
N LYS A 238 7.36 8.35 -16.55
CA LYS A 238 8.41 7.34 -16.32
C LYS A 238 7.81 6.06 -15.72
N LEU A 239 7.01 6.18 -14.66
CA LEU A 239 6.30 5.05 -14.03
C LEU A 239 5.38 4.33 -15.01
N LYS A 240 4.63 5.05 -15.84
CA LYS A 240 3.75 4.43 -16.85
C LYS A 240 4.52 3.51 -17.82
N LYS A 241 5.77 3.84 -18.15
CA LYS A 241 6.62 2.98 -18.98
C LYS A 241 7.06 1.73 -18.22
N LEU A 242 7.47 1.88 -16.96
CA LEU A 242 7.88 0.77 -16.10
C LEU A 242 6.72 -0.21 -15.83
N LEU A 243 5.50 0.31 -15.64
CA LEU A 243 4.32 -0.46 -15.28
C LEU A 243 3.58 -1.07 -16.49
N TYR A 244 3.97 -0.72 -17.71
CA TYR A 244 3.23 -1.06 -18.94
C TYR A 244 3.02 -2.57 -19.16
N GLN A 245 3.88 -3.42 -18.59
CA GLN A 245 3.80 -4.87 -18.76
C GLN A 245 2.96 -5.60 -17.70
N GLY A 246 2.28 -4.85 -16.82
CA GLY A 246 1.56 -5.43 -15.70
C GLY A 246 2.48 -5.82 -14.54
N ALA A 247 3.58 -5.08 -14.38
CA ALA A 247 4.45 -5.18 -13.21
C ALA A 247 3.64 -5.05 -11.92
N ILE A 248 4.17 -5.61 -10.84
CA ILE A 248 3.57 -5.59 -9.52
C ILE A 248 4.40 -4.60 -8.68
N LEU A 249 3.73 -3.61 -8.10
CA LEU A 249 4.39 -2.68 -7.21
C LEU A 249 4.55 -3.29 -5.81
N VAL A 250 5.71 -3.08 -5.22
CA VAL A 250 6.04 -3.48 -3.85
C VAL A 250 6.31 -2.21 -3.03
N GLY A 251 5.90 -2.18 -1.77
CA GLY A 251 6.23 -1.06 -0.88
C GLY A 251 5.76 -1.31 0.54
N HIS A 252 5.91 -0.30 1.40
CA HIS A 252 5.48 -0.36 2.79
C HIS A 252 4.52 0.77 3.11
N SER A 253 3.26 0.46 3.42
CA SER A 253 2.17 1.45 3.45
C SER A 253 2.03 2.22 2.13
N LEU A 254 2.19 1.48 1.02
CA LEU A 254 2.35 1.98 -0.35
C LEU A 254 1.19 2.87 -0.84
N SER A 255 0.04 2.86 -0.15
CA SER A 255 -1.07 3.77 -0.43
C SER A 255 -0.69 5.25 -0.28
N ASN A 256 0.27 5.58 0.60
CA ASN A 256 0.73 6.96 0.79
C ASN A 256 1.56 7.43 -0.41
N ASP A 257 2.48 6.59 -0.87
CA ASP A 257 3.28 6.84 -2.07
C ASP A 257 2.38 7.00 -3.30
N LEU A 258 1.43 6.09 -3.50
CA LEU A 258 0.51 6.14 -4.65
C LEU A 258 -0.39 7.39 -4.63
N LYS A 259 -0.75 7.91 -3.45
CA LYS A 259 -1.45 9.20 -3.31
C LYS A 259 -0.57 10.37 -3.71
N ALA A 260 0.66 10.43 -3.22
CA ALA A 260 1.62 11.48 -3.58
C ALA A 260 1.95 11.45 -5.09
N LEU A 261 2.06 10.24 -5.66
CA LEU A 261 2.27 10.00 -7.08
C LEU A 261 1.03 10.25 -7.94
N LYS A 262 -0.16 10.31 -7.33
CA LYS A 262 -1.46 10.32 -8.02
C LYS A 262 -1.58 9.19 -9.04
N VAL A 263 -1.17 7.98 -8.67
CA VAL A 263 -1.20 6.79 -9.52
C VAL A 263 -2.13 5.74 -8.92
N ASP A 264 -3.11 5.28 -9.70
CA ASP A 264 -3.92 4.10 -9.35
C ASP A 264 -3.36 2.87 -10.08
N HIS A 265 -2.73 2.00 -9.30
CA HIS A 265 -2.19 0.74 -9.76
C HIS A 265 -2.75 -0.41 -8.90
N ALA A 266 -3.41 -1.37 -9.58
CA ALA A 266 -4.15 -2.41 -8.88
C ALA A 266 -3.30 -3.61 -8.44
N ARG A 267 -2.14 -3.84 -9.07
CA ARG A 267 -1.27 -4.98 -8.75
C ARG A 267 -0.21 -4.56 -7.76
N ILE A 268 -0.48 -4.78 -6.48
CA ILE A 268 0.41 -4.32 -5.42
C ILE A 268 0.67 -5.39 -4.38
N ILE A 269 1.82 -5.29 -3.72
CA ILE A 269 2.21 -6.02 -2.53
C ILE A 269 2.58 -4.97 -1.48
N ASP A 270 1.71 -4.80 -0.48
CA ASP A 270 1.98 -3.90 0.64
C ASP A 270 2.56 -4.71 1.81
N THR A 271 3.85 -4.52 2.08
CA THR A 271 4.55 -5.23 3.14
C THR A 271 3.95 -4.95 4.53
N SER A 272 3.29 -3.80 4.74
CA SER A 272 2.60 -3.51 6.00
C SER A 272 1.33 -4.33 6.21
N PHE A 273 0.75 -4.90 5.14
CA PHE A 273 -0.44 -5.76 5.19
C PHE A 273 -0.06 -7.24 5.15
N VAL A 274 0.96 -7.57 4.38
CA VAL A 274 1.44 -8.94 4.17
C VAL A 274 2.17 -9.47 5.39
N PHE A 275 2.94 -8.63 6.08
CA PHE A 275 3.71 -9.04 7.24
C PHE A 275 3.00 -8.62 8.53
N LYS A 276 2.97 -9.55 9.49
CA LYS A 276 2.45 -9.34 10.84
C LYS A 276 3.59 -9.54 11.83
N LEU A 277 3.66 -8.70 12.87
CA LEU A 277 4.54 -8.90 14.02
C LEU A 277 3.66 -9.16 15.26
N GLY A 278 3.88 -10.29 15.93
CA GLY A 278 3.27 -10.61 17.23
C GLY A 278 1.99 -11.46 17.11
N ASP A 279 1.31 -11.62 18.25
CA ASP A 279 0.05 -12.35 18.35
C ASP A 279 -1.09 -11.58 17.68
N GLU A 280 -2.10 -12.30 17.15
CA GLU A 280 -3.18 -11.75 16.31
C GLU A 280 -4.05 -10.70 17.02
N SER A 281 -3.87 -10.52 18.33
CA SER A 281 -4.51 -9.50 19.17
C SER A 281 -4.00 -8.08 18.92
N THR A 282 -2.79 -7.90 18.39
CA THR A 282 -2.25 -6.57 18.07
C THR A 282 -2.65 -6.13 16.66
N LYS A 283 -3.64 -5.25 16.55
CA LYS A 283 -4.12 -4.69 15.27
C LYS A 283 -3.16 -3.67 14.62
N ARG A 284 -1.98 -3.45 15.18
CA ARG A 284 -1.08 -2.39 14.75
C ARG A 284 -0.18 -2.90 13.63
N ARG A 285 -0.15 -2.19 12.49
CA ARG A 285 0.78 -2.53 11.42
C ARG A 285 2.22 -2.34 11.89
N PRO A 286 3.12 -3.27 11.58
CA PRO A 286 4.52 -3.13 11.94
C PRO A 286 5.17 -2.03 11.10
N SER A 287 6.15 -1.32 11.66
CA SER A 287 6.98 -0.41 10.86
C SER A 287 7.94 -1.20 9.97
N LEU A 288 8.39 -0.61 8.87
CA LEU A 288 9.39 -1.22 8.00
C LEU A 288 10.67 -1.58 8.79
N ASN A 289 11.13 -0.69 9.66
CA ASN A 289 12.30 -0.93 10.50
C ASN A 289 12.10 -2.14 11.45
N ASP A 290 10.92 -2.28 12.05
CA ASP A 290 10.62 -3.41 12.94
C ASP A 290 10.55 -4.72 12.15
N LEU A 291 9.99 -4.72 10.94
CA LEU A 291 10.01 -5.88 10.05
C LEU A 291 11.43 -6.30 9.69
N CYS A 292 12.27 -5.33 9.33
CA CYS A 292 13.67 -5.57 9.01
C CYS A 292 14.41 -6.20 10.21
N LYS A 293 14.21 -5.64 11.41
CA LYS A 293 14.78 -6.16 12.66
C LYS A 293 14.28 -7.58 12.98
N ALA A 294 12.98 -7.83 12.90
CA ALA A 294 12.40 -9.14 13.22
C ALA A 294 12.92 -10.25 12.29
N CYS A 295 13.04 -9.97 10.99
CA CYS A 295 13.67 -10.90 10.03
C CYS A 295 15.13 -11.24 10.38
N MET A 296 15.87 -10.33 11.02
CA MET A 296 17.24 -10.62 11.48
C MET A 296 17.25 -11.69 12.58
N LEU A 297 16.33 -11.61 13.53
CA LEU A 297 16.28 -12.52 14.67
C LEU A 297 15.86 -13.94 14.28
N SER A 298 14.91 -14.08 13.35
CA SER A 298 14.47 -15.40 12.87
C SER A 298 15.59 -16.19 12.17
N VAL A 299 16.52 -15.50 11.49
CA VAL A 299 17.66 -16.14 10.82
C VAL A 299 18.74 -16.57 11.83
N ALA A 300 19.03 -15.72 12.82
CA ALA A 300 20.02 -16.01 13.87
C ALA A 300 19.65 -17.25 14.71
N ILE A 301 18.35 -17.40 15.05
CA ILE A 301 17.85 -18.55 15.83
C ILE A 301 17.94 -19.85 15.02
N LYS A 302 17.60 -19.82 13.71
CA LYS A 302 17.76 -21.00 12.84
C LYS A 302 19.22 -21.46 12.75
N ALA A 303 20.17 -20.52 12.71
CA ALA A 303 21.60 -20.82 12.65
C ALA A 303 22.15 -21.43 13.96
N GLN A 304 21.64 -21.01 15.13
CA GLN A 304 22.07 -21.57 16.42
C GLN A 304 21.54 -22.98 16.71
N LEU A 305 20.42 -23.38 16.09
CA LEU A 305 19.82 -24.70 16.29
C LEU A 305 20.48 -25.80 15.44
N SER A 306 21.32 -25.46 14.45
CA SER A 306 22.09 -26.43 13.68
C SER A 306 23.52 -26.56 14.22
N ASN A 307 23.70 -27.39 15.24
CA ASN A 307 25.02 -27.79 15.76
C ASN A 307 25.80 -28.67 14.76
N LEU A 308 26.27 -28.13 13.63
CA LEU A 308 27.27 -28.82 12.78
C LEU A 308 27.79 -27.94 11.62
N PHE A 309 28.40 -26.77 11.86
CA PHE A 309 28.76 -25.90 10.71
C PHE A 309 30.11 -25.16 10.78
N ASP A 310 31.12 -25.70 11.47
CA ASP A 310 32.46 -25.07 11.47
C ASP A 310 33.29 -25.37 10.19
N SER A 311 32.84 -26.28 9.32
CA SER A 311 33.57 -26.65 8.07
C SER A 311 33.02 -26.00 6.80
N PHE A 312 31.82 -25.41 6.85
CA PHE A 312 31.12 -24.94 5.67
C PHE A 312 31.17 -23.41 5.50
N CYS A 313 31.74 -22.70 6.49
CA CYS A 313 31.83 -21.24 6.54
C CYS A 313 32.72 -20.59 5.46
N SER A 314 33.41 -21.37 4.62
CA SER A 314 34.16 -20.86 3.47
C SER A 314 33.33 -20.67 2.18
N LYS A 315 32.03 -21.00 2.20
CA LYS A 315 31.11 -20.85 1.05
C LYS A 315 29.80 -20.13 1.37
N LEU A 316 29.73 -19.30 2.42
CA LEU A 316 28.54 -18.50 2.69
C LEU A 316 28.42 -17.32 1.71
N SER A 317 27.75 -17.59 0.58
CA SER A 317 27.07 -16.58 -0.20
C SER A 317 25.56 -16.84 -0.11
N TRP A 318 24.80 -15.84 0.37
CA TRP A 318 23.34 -15.71 0.22
C TRP A 318 22.39 -16.48 1.15
N GLN A 319 22.42 -16.21 2.46
CA GLN A 319 21.22 -16.43 3.30
C GLN A 319 21.14 -15.51 4.54
N PHE A 320 21.10 -14.20 4.30
CA PHE A 320 20.70 -13.19 5.30
C PHE A 320 19.59 -12.36 4.69
N VAL A 321 18.38 -12.40 5.25
CA VAL A 321 17.25 -11.69 4.65
C VAL A 321 17.40 -10.19 4.79
N LEU A 322 17.93 -9.67 5.91
CA LEU A 322 18.39 -8.28 5.94
C LEU A 322 19.64 -8.05 6.79
N GLY A 323 19.85 -8.68 7.94
CA GLY A 323 21.16 -8.61 8.65
C GLY A 323 21.67 -7.22 9.07
N PHE A 324 20.93 -6.13 8.83
CA PHE A 324 21.31 -4.76 9.21
C PHE A 324 20.13 -3.96 9.78
N GLU A 325 20.44 -3.06 10.72
CA GLU A 325 19.54 -2.00 11.15
C GLU A 325 19.27 -1.08 9.95
N LEU A 326 18.02 -1.01 9.46
CA LEU A 326 17.67 -0.24 8.25
C LEU A 326 18.18 1.20 8.34
N ARG A 327 18.00 1.82 9.52
CA ARG A 327 18.47 3.18 9.80
C ARG A 327 18.88 3.27 11.26
N LYS A 328 20.00 3.94 11.53
CA LYS A 328 20.40 4.31 12.89
C LYS A 328 19.30 5.14 13.54
N LYS A 329 19.10 5.00 14.85
CA LYS A 329 18.13 5.81 15.60
C LYS A 329 18.34 7.30 15.34
N GLY A 330 17.31 7.97 14.80
CA GLY A 330 17.32 9.40 14.49
C GLY A 330 17.93 9.78 13.14
N ALA A 331 18.38 8.82 12.34
CA ALA A 331 18.77 9.09 10.94
C ALA A 331 17.52 9.33 10.08
N PRO A 332 17.62 10.21 9.06
CA PRO A 332 16.53 10.43 8.12
C PRO A 332 16.25 9.17 7.30
N HIS A 333 15.06 9.13 6.72
CA HIS A 333 14.63 8.16 5.74
C HIS A 333 15.43 8.31 4.45
N ASN A 334 15.48 7.23 3.69
CA ASN A 334 16.09 7.19 2.39
C ASN A 334 15.27 6.24 1.52
N CYS A 335 14.52 6.82 0.59
CA CYS A 335 13.71 6.06 -0.35
C CYS A 335 14.42 4.92 -1.10
N VAL A 336 15.74 4.99 -1.34
CA VAL A 336 16.48 3.87 -1.93
C VAL A 336 16.58 2.71 -0.96
N ASP A 337 17.01 2.97 0.27
CA ASP A 337 17.16 1.94 1.31
C ASP A 337 15.81 1.32 1.65
N ASP A 338 14.76 2.15 1.69
CA ASP A 338 13.41 1.75 2.05
C ASP A 338 12.74 0.90 0.97
N ALA A 339 12.85 1.32 -0.31
CA ALA A 339 12.39 0.51 -1.44
C ALA A 339 13.16 -0.82 -1.52
N CYS A 340 14.49 -0.81 -1.31
CA CYS A 340 15.30 -2.01 -1.25
C CYS A 340 14.88 -2.93 -0.10
N ALA A 341 14.60 -2.39 1.07
CA ALA A 341 14.17 -3.17 2.23
C ALA A 341 12.81 -3.83 2.01
N ALA A 342 11.84 -3.07 1.48
CA ALA A 342 10.54 -3.62 1.11
C ALA A 342 10.65 -4.74 0.06
N MET A 343 11.50 -4.55 -0.97
CA MET A 343 11.79 -5.59 -1.96
C MET A 343 12.40 -6.83 -1.31
N LYS A 344 13.45 -6.67 -0.49
CA LYS A 344 14.13 -7.78 0.18
C LYS A 344 13.19 -8.59 1.09
N LEU A 345 12.28 -7.94 1.81
CA LEU A 345 11.24 -8.63 2.58
C LEU A 345 10.37 -9.52 1.68
N VAL A 346 9.89 -8.99 0.54
CA VAL A 346 9.10 -9.77 -0.41
C VAL A 346 9.89 -10.92 -1.02
N LEU A 347 11.12 -10.69 -1.48
CA LEU A 347 12.00 -11.72 -2.04
C LEU A 347 12.32 -12.82 -1.02
N ALA A 348 12.49 -12.46 0.24
CA ALA A 348 12.69 -13.43 1.31
C ALA A 348 11.45 -14.31 1.55
N LYS A 349 10.27 -13.70 1.60
CA LYS A 349 9.01 -14.44 1.76
C LYS A 349 8.72 -15.33 0.55
N ILE A 350 9.17 -14.93 -0.63
CA ILE A 350 9.15 -15.75 -1.84
C ILE A 350 10.11 -16.95 -1.73
N LYS A 351 11.34 -16.74 -1.25
CA LYS A 351 12.38 -17.77 -1.16
C LYS A 351 12.12 -18.81 -0.06
N ASP A 352 11.64 -18.37 1.11
CA ASP A 352 11.55 -19.20 2.31
C ASP A 352 10.20 -19.93 2.49
N GLY A 353 9.23 -19.69 1.60
CA GLY A 353 7.88 -20.25 1.73
C GLY A 353 7.00 -19.51 2.76
N PHE A 354 5.69 -19.65 2.62
CA PHE A 354 4.72 -18.67 3.14
C PHE A 354 4.34 -18.81 4.62
N ASP A 355 4.57 -19.97 5.25
CA ASP A 355 3.81 -20.41 6.44
C ASP A 355 4.40 -20.08 7.81
N SER A 356 5.61 -19.53 7.91
CA SER A 356 6.07 -19.00 9.19
C SER A 356 5.66 -17.54 9.32
N THR A 357 4.66 -17.24 10.16
CA THR A 357 4.59 -15.96 10.89
C THR A 357 6.02 -15.69 11.38
N ILE A 358 6.61 -14.53 11.03
CA ILE A 358 7.96 -14.22 11.51
C ILE A 358 7.86 -14.25 13.03
N PRO A 359 8.50 -15.21 13.72
CA PRO A 359 8.41 -15.27 15.16
C PRO A 359 9.06 -14.00 15.69
N VAL A 360 8.26 -13.21 16.40
CA VAL A 360 8.79 -12.07 17.14
C VAL A 360 9.64 -12.66 18.24
N ALA A 361 10.96 -12.45 18.16
CA ALA A 361 11.74 -12.44 19.39
C ALA A 361 11.10 -11.38 20.27
N HIS A 362 10.53 -11.80 21.40
CA HIS A 362 10.05 -10.88 22.42
C HIS A 362 11.18 -9.87 22.67
N TYR A 363 11.02 -8.65 22.18
CA TYR A 363 11.70 -7.55 22.82
C TYR A 363 11.05 -7.51 24.19
N ASP A 364 11.73 -8.08 25.18
CA ASP A 364 11.48 -7.72 26.55
C ASP A 364 11.72 -6.22 26.62
N VAL A 365 10.63 -5.47 26.43
CA VAL A 365 10.52 -4.09 26.86
C VAL A 365 10.97 -4.15 28.33
N PRO A 366 12.09 -3.51 28.70
CA PRO A 366 12.56 -3.54 30.08
C PRO A 366 11.37 -3.19 31.00
N ASP A 367 11.27 -3.79 32.19
CA ASP A 367 10.10 -3.53 33.05
C ASP A 367 9.92 -2.02 33.38
N SER A 368 11.00 -1.24 33.28
CA SER A 368 11.01 0.24 33.34
C SER A 368 10.30 0.96 32.18
N GLU A 369 10.06 0.28 31.07
CA GLU A 369 9.29 0.76 29.92
C GLU A 369 7.89 0.14 29.84
N LYS A 370 7.65 -1.03 30.44
CA LYS A 370 6.32 -1.66 30.53
C LYS A 370 5.36 -0.92 31.47
N SER A 371 5.88 -0.16 32.43
CA SER A 371 5.10 0.69 33.34
C SER A 371 4.65 2.03 32.74
N LYS A 372 4.95 2.30 31.46
CA LYS A 372 4.60 3.56 30.80
C LYS A 372 3.18 3.52 30.22
N LEU A 373 2.22 4.12 30.91
CA LEU A 373 0.88 4.37 30.36
C LEU A 373 0.84 5.73 29.64
N LEU A 374 0.63 5.71 28.32
CA LEU A 374 0.51 6.91 27.50
C LEU A 374 -0.95 7.36 27.45
N ILE A 375 -1.29 8.45 28.13
CA ILE A 375 -2.62 9.08 28.02
C ILE A 375 -2.55 10.12 26.91
N HIS A 376 -3.39 9.95 25.88
CA HIS A 376 -3.49 10.87 24.76
C HIS A 376 -4.65 11.87 24.97
N ARG A 377 -4.63 13.02 24.27
CA ARG A 377 -5.71 14.02 24.25
C ARG A 377 -5.89 14.91 25.48
N ILE A 378 -4.79 15.25 26.14
CA ILE A 378 -4.78 16.27 27.20
C ILE A 378 -4.62 17.66 26.54
N PRO A 379 -5.55 18.61 26.74
CA PRO A 379 -5.44 19.97 26.22
C PRO A 379 -4.18 20.69 26.75
N LYS A 380 -3.51 21.49 25.90
CA LYS A 380 -2.26 22.19 26.27
C LYS A 380 -2.41 23.19 27.41
N ASP A 381 -3.59 23.77 27.55
CA ASP A 381 -3.85 24.82 28.53
C ASP A 381 -4.28 24.27 29.90
N LEU A 382 -4.33 22.94 30.06
CA LEU A 382 -4.74 22.30 31.30
C LEU A 382 -3.61 22.39 32.35
N PRO A 383 -3.79 23.10 33.48
CA PRO A 383 -2.76 23.21 34.50
C PRO A 383 -2.43 21.85 35.14
N ASN A 384 -1.16 21.63 35.48
CA ASN A 384 -0.70 20.39 36.14
C ASN A 384 -1.48 20.08 37.43
N GLU A 385 -1.92 21.12 38.15
CA GLU A 385 -2.73 21.02 39.37
C GLU A 385 -4.14 20.46 39.12
N GLU A 386 -4.72 20.69 37.93
CA GLU A 386 -6.00 20.09 37.53
C GLU A 386 -5.83 18.64 37.08
N LEU A 387 -4.73 18.31 36.39
CA LEU A 387 -4.39 16.92 36.02
C LEU A 387 -4.32 15.99 37.23
N GLY A 388 -3.71 16.45 38.33
CA GLY A 388 -3.64 15.70 39.60
C GLY A 388 -5.00 15.44 40.27
N ARG A 389 -6.07 16.17 39.90
CA ARG A 389 -7.43 15.90 40.39
C ARG A 389 -8.13 14.77 39.63
N PHE A 390 -7.83 14.59 38.35
CA PHE A 390 -8.46 13.57 37.50
C PHE A 390 -7.77 12.22 37.57
N ILE A 391 -6.48 12.20 37.92
CA ILE A 391 -5.68 10.99 38.09
C ILE A 391 -5.04 11.08 39.48
N PRO A 392 -5.65 10.52 40.53
CA PRO A 392 -5.05 10.54 41.86
C PRO A 392 -3.92 9.50 41.98
N GLY A 393 -2.74 9.92 42.47
CA GLY A 393 -1.59 9.05 42.73
C GLY A 393 -0.25 9.80 42.82
N ASP A 394 0.81 9.15 43.30
CA ASP A 394 2.19 9.65 43.23
C ASP A 394 2.80 9.25 41.88
N PHE A 395 2.85 10.17 40.92
CA PHE A 395 3.45 9.95 39.59
C PHE A 395 4.24 11.18 39.13
N THR A 396 5.15 10.96 38.17
CA THR A 396 5.98 12.03 37.60
C THR A 396 5.38 12.46 36.26
N ILE A 397 5.13 13.74 36.03
CA ILE A 397 4.59 14.21 34.74
C ILE A 397 5.77 14.54 33.80
N GLU A 398 5.95 13.77 32.72
CA GLU A 398 6.93 14.07 31.67
C GLU A 398 6.23 14.51 30.39
N ILE A 399 6.20 15.83 30.16
CA ILE A 399 5.58 16.41 28.98
C ILE A 399 6.43 16.12 27.73
N GLN A 400 5.94 15.22 26.86
CA GLN A 400 6.48 15.03 25.52
C GLN A 400 5.56 15.65 24.47
N TRP A 401 6.08 16.62 23.74
CA TRP A 401 5.36 17.30 22.66
C TRP A 401 5.41 16.47 21.37
N SER A 402 4.25 16.10 20.84
CA SER A 402 4.13 15.50 19.51
C SER A 402 3.83 16.59 18.47
N PHE A 403 4.58 16.62 17.38
CA PHE A 403 4.44 17.66 16.33
C PHE A 403 3.19 17.52 15.45
N TYR A 404 2.50 16.37 15.51
CA TYR A 404 1.29 16.14 14.72
C TYR A 404 -0.01 16.42 15.50
N VAL A 405 0.09 16.52 16.84
CA VAL A 405 -1.07 16.76 17.69
C VAL A 405 -0.63 17.22 19.07
N ASP A 406 -1.28 18.27 19.54
CA ASP A 406 -1.05 18.98 20.79
C ASP A 406 -1.35 18.14 22.05
N PHE A 407 -0.46 17.23 22.47
CA PHE A 407 -0.66 16.36 23.64
C PHE A 407 0.53 16.33 24.62
N VAL A 408 0.21 16.01 25.88
CA VAL A 408 1.13 15.80 27.02
C VAL A 408 1.25 14.30 27.31
N CYS A 409 2.40 13.83 27.80
CA CYS A 409 2.61 12.47 28.27
C CYS A 409 2.73 12.43 29.81
N LEU A 410 2.36 11.32 30.44
CA LEU A 410 2.46 11.13 31.90
C LEU A 410 3.35 9.91 32.17
N LYS A 411 4.24 10.01 33.18
CA LYS A 411 5.15 8.94 33.56
C LYS A 411 4.72 8.35 34.91
N PHE A 412 4.35 7.08 34.90
CA PHE A 412 3.99 6.31 36.09
C PHE A 412 5.21 5.60 36.65
#